data_AF-A0A6A4GPM5-F1
#
_entry.id   AF-A0A6A4GPM5-F1
#
_cell.length_a   1.000
_cell.length_b   1.000
_cell.length_c   1.000
_cell.angle_alpha   90.00
_cell.angle_beta   90.00
_cell.angle_gamma   90.00
#
_symmetry.space_group_name_H-M   'P 1'
#
loop_
_entity.id
_entity.type
_entity.pdbx_description
1 polymer ?
#
loop_
_entity_poly.entity_id
_entity_poly.type
_entity_poly.pdbx_seq_one_letter_code
_entity_poly.pdbx_strand_id
1 'polypeptide(L)' 'MLACCCISDEVKLAAIRLYEKNLLPLNDILNCVGFSESTFWCALHLYHTTGHLGFDNVYYLLKLVHYHPEWFLDELCDHA' A
#
# COMPACT_ATOMS: atom_id res chain seq x y z
N MET A 1 -5.85 17.77 14.37
CA MET A 1 -6.93 17.26 13.49
C MET A 1 -6.23 16.61 12.30
N LEU A 2 -5.59 15.47 12.54
CA LEU A 2 -4.76 14.78 11.55
C LEU A 2 -5.69 13.85 10.78
N ALA A 3 -6.08 14.27 9.59
CA ALA A 3 -6.65 13.35 8.61
C ALA A 3 -5.49 12.42 8.20
N CYS A 4 -5.38 11.27 8.87
CA CYS A 4 -4.61 10.15 8.32
C CYS A 4 -5.08 9.97 6.89
N CYS A 5 -4.20 10.15 5.92
CA CYS A 5 -4.47 9.86 4.51
C CYS A 5 -4.65 8.35 4.35
N CYS A 6 -5.83 7.85 4.73
CA CYS A 6 -6.31 6.51 4.45
C CYS A 6 -6.52 6.43 2.95
N ILE A 7 -5.46 6.16 2.19
CA ILE A 7 -5.63 5.79 0.79
C ILE A 7 -6.49 4.54 0.81
N SER A 8 -7.71 4.69 0.28
CA SER A 8 -8.75 3.67 0.34
C SER A 8 -8.20 2.33 -0.16
N ASP A 9 -8.56 1.24 0.50
CA ASP A 9 -8.18 -0.11 0.08
C ASP A 9 -8.60 -0.36 -1.38
N GLU A 10 -9.68 0.28 -1.83
CA GLU A 10 -10.17 0.26 -3.21
C GLU A 10 -9.19 0.91 -4.19
N VAL A 11 -8.51 1.99 -3.79
CA VAL A 11 -7.51 2.68 -4.61
C VAL A 11 -6.25 1.84 -4.72
N LYS A 12 -5.78 1.26 -3.61
CA LYS A 12 -4.66 0.30 -3.60
C LYS A 12 -4.99 -0.93 -4.45
N LEU A 13 -6.20 -1.46 -4.33
CA LEU A 13 -6.67 -2.61 -5.12
C LEU A 13 -6.79 -2.27 -6.61
N ALA A 14 -7.27 -1.07 -6.96
CA ALA A 14 -7.33 -0.60 -8.33
C ALA A 14 -5.92 -0.49 -8.93
N ALA A 15 -4.97 0.09 -8.20
CA ALA A 15 -3.57 0.18 -8.61
C ALA A 15 -2.96 -1.21 -8.88
N ILE A 16 -3.15 -2.15 -7.95
CA ILE A 16 -2.69 -3.55 -8.10
C ILE A 16 -3.29 -4.20 -9.34
N ARG A 17 -4.60 -4.04 -9.57
CA ARG A 17 -5.28 -4.61 -10.74
C ARG A 17 -4.79 -4.00 -12.06
N LEU A 18 -4.54 -2.69 -12.09
CA LEU A 18 -3.97 -2.01 -13.26
C LEU A 18 -2.58 -2.56 -13.59
N TYR A 19 -1.75 -2.76 -12.56
CA TYR A 19 -0.41 -3.33 -12.69
C TYR A 19 -0.44 -4.80 -13.15
N GLU A 20 -1.21 -5.67 -12.51
CA GLU A 20 -1.29 -7.09 -12.88
C GLU A 20 -1.83 -7.30 -14.31
N LYS A 21 -2.78 -6.46 -14.73
CA LYS A 21 -3.32 -6.49 -16.09
C LYS A 21 -2.43 -5.79 -17.12
N ASN A 22 -1.29 -5.25 -16.71
CA ASN A 22 -0.36 -4.50 -17.55
C ASN A 22 -1.06 -3.37 -18.34
N LEU A 23 -2.07 -2.74 -17.75
CA LEU A 23 -2.87 -1.69 -18.40
C LEU A 23 -2.14 -0.35 -18.40
N LEU A 24 -1.29 -0.12 -17.40
CA LEU A 24 -0.48 1.07 -17.23
C LEU A 24 0.88 0.68 -16.64
N PRO A 25 1.97 1.37 -16.99
CA PRO A 25 3.26 1.16 -16.35
C PRO A 25 3.21 1.63 -14.89
N LEU A 26 3.99 0.98 -14.02
CA LEU A 26 3.99 1.23 -12.57
C LEU A 26 4.14 2.73 -12.24
N ASN A 27 5.06 3.43 -12.91
CA ASN A 27 5.30 4.85 -12.66
C ASN A 27 4.08 5.74 -12.93
N ASP A 28 3.29 5.44 -13.97
CA ASP A 28 2.06 6.19 -14.28
C ASP A 28 0.96 5.87 -13.27
N ILE A 29 0.89 4.62 -12.80
CA ILE A 29 -0.02 4.22 -11.74
C ILE A 29 0.30 5.02 -10.48
N LEU A 30 1.54 4.97 -9.99
CA LEU A 30 1.99 5.66 -8.77
C LEU A 30 1.73 7.16 -8.82
N ASN A 31 2.06 7.81 -9.96
CA ASN A 31 1.78 9.23 -10.16
C ASN A 31 0.28 9.57 -10.13
N CYS A 32 -0.58 8.64 -10.53
CA CYS A 32 -2.03 8.84 -10.55
C CYS A 32 -2.67 8.64 -9.17
N VAL A 33 -2.26 7.60 -8.43
CA VAL A 33 -2.82 7.27 -7.11
C VAL A 33 -2.17 8.03 -5.96
N GLY A 34 -0.99 8.63 -6.20
CA GLY A 34 -0.34 9.53 -5.27
C GLY A 34 0.29 8.84 -4.05
N PHE A 35 0.71 7.58 -4.16
CA PHE A 35 1.47 6.90 -3.11
C PHE A 35 2.79 6.33 -3.59
N SER A 36 3.69 6.11 -2.64
CA SER A 36 5.05 5.67 -2.87
C SER A 36 5.12 4.26 -3.47
N GLU A 37 6.24 3.97 -4.13
CA GLU A 37 6.52 2.63 -4.65
C GLU A 37 6.59 1.59 -3.52
N SER A 38 7.10 1.94 -2.33
CA SER A 38 7.14 1.05 -1.17
C SER A 38 5.74 0.67 -0.67
N THR A 39 4.82 1.64 -0.57
CA THR A 39 3.41 1.37 -0.23
C THR A 39 2.75 0.46 -1.27
N PHE A 40 3.07 0.63 -2.56
CA PHE A 40 2.57 -0.26 -3.62
C PHE A 40 3.05 -1.70 -3.45
N TRP A 41 4.35 -1.91 -3.29
CA TRP A 41 4.90 -3.25 -3.11
C TRP A 41 4.39 -3.91 -1.83
N CYS A 42 4.21 -3.13 -0.76
CA CYS A 42 3.65 -3.64 0.47
C CYS A 42 2.19 -4.09 0.30
N ALA A 43 1.36 -3.26 -0.34
CA ALA A 43 -0.03 -3.60 -0.65
C ALA A 43 -0.12 -4.82 -1.58
N LEU A 44 0.73 -4.90 -2.61
CA LEU A 44 0.78 -6.05 -3.52
C LEU A 44 1.13 -7.34 -2.78
N HIS A 45 2.17 -7.30 -1.94
CA HIS A 45 2.59 -8.44 -1.13
C HIS A 45 1.49 -8.90 -0.17
N LEU A 46 0.81 -7.94 0.48
CA LEU A 46 -0.30 -8.23 1.37
C LEU A 46 -1.47 -8.89 0.63
N TYR A 47 -1.85 -8.34 -0.53
CA TYR A 47 -2.91 -8.87 -1.36
C TYR A 47 -2.61 -10.30 -1.83
N HIS A 48 -1.37 -10.60 -2.23
CA HIS A 48 -0.96 -11.96 -2.61
C HIS A 48 -0.91 -12.93 -1.43
N THR A 49 -0.59 -12.45 -0.24
CA THR A 49 -0.47 -13.29 0.96
C THR A 49 -1.83 -13.61 1.59
N THR A 50 -2.76 -12.65 1.58
CA THR A 50 -4.00 -12.73 2.38
C THR A 50 -5.27 -12.62 1.54
N GLY A 51 -5.19 -12.18 0.29
CA GLY A 51 -6.33 -11.95 -0.60
C GLY A 51 -7.14 -10.67 -0.29
N HIS A 52 -6.73 -9.86 0.70
CA HIS A 52 -7.40 -8.63 1.10
C HIS A 52 -6.40 -7.56 1.53
N LEU A 53 -6.81 -6.28 1.48
CA LEU A 53 -5.96 -5.13 1.80
C LEU A 53 -6.27 -4.48 3.16
N GLY A 54 -7.17 -5.08 3.95
CA GLY A 54 -7.69 -4.48 5.18
C GLY A 54 -6.61 -4.17 6.23
N PHE A 55 -6.35 -2.88 6.43
CA PHE A 55 -5.46 -2.35 7.49
C PHE A 55 -6.07 -2.43 8.89
N ASP A 56 -7.35 -2.81 9.04
CA ASP A 56 -8.00 -3.07 10.33
C ASP A 56 -7.32 -4.21 11.12
N ASN A 57 -6.47 -4.97 10.44
CA ASN A 57 -5.75 -6.05 11.07
C ASN A 57 -4.51 -5.48 11.78
N VAL A 58 -4.65 -5.16 13.07
CA VAL A 58 -3.51 -4.80 13.95
C VAL A 58 -2.37 -5.85 13.86
N TYR A 59 -2.70 -7.10 13.53
CA TYR A 59 -1.72 -8.15 13.24
C TYR A 59 -0.86 -7.91 11.99
N TYR A 60 -1.36 -7.18 11.00
CA TYR A 60 -0.61 -6.80 9.81
C TYR A 60 0.43 -5.74 10.14
N LEU A 61 0.06 -4.67 10.86
CA LEU A 61 1.03 -3.68 11.34
C LEU A 61 2.12 -4.34 12.19
N LEU A 62 1.75 -5.28 13.06
CA LEU A 62 2.70 -6.09 13.82
C LEU A 62 3.61 -6.93 12.93
N LYS A 63 3.08 -7.63 11.92
CA LYS A 63 3.90 -8.39 10.97
C LYS A 63 4.84 -7.48 10.17
N LEU A 64 4.36 -6.34 9.72
CA LEU A 64 5.13 -5.41 8.91
C LEU A 64 6.31 -4.83 9.71
N VAL A 65 6.08 -4.42 10.97
CA VAL A 65 7.15 -4.03 11.90
C VAL A 65 8.15 -5.17 12.14
N HIS A 66 7.68 -6.41 12.20
CA HIS A 66 8.53 -7.57 12.43
C HIS A 66 9.39 -7.98 11.24
N TYR A 67 8.86 -7.90 10.01
CA TYR A 67 9.54 -8.38 8.81
C TYR A 67 10.35 -7.29 8.11
N HIS A 68 9.81 -6.07 8.01
CA HIS A 68 10.41 -4.95 7.29
C HIS A 68 10.12 -3.62 8.01
N PRO A 69 10.79 -3.37 9.15
CA PRO A 69 10.57 -2.17 9.95
C PRO A 69 10.89 -0.88 9.20
N GLU A 70 11.70 -0.93 8.13
CA GLU A 70 11.95 0.22 7.26
C GLU A 70 10.68 0.69 6.52
N TRP A 71 9.81 -0.24 6.11
CA TRP A 71 8.56 0.07 5.40
C TRP A 71 7.46 0.57 6.34
N PHE A 72 7.60 0.29 7.64
CA PHE A 72 6.64 0.77 8.64
C PHE A 72 6.63 2.29 8.69
N LEU A 73 7.82 2.91 8.60
CA LEU A 73 7.91 4.36 8.55
C LEU A 73 7.37 4.89 7.23
N ASP A 74 7.64 4.30 6.07
CA ASP A 74 7.02 4.78 4.81
C ASP A 74 5.48 4.76 4.83
N GLU A 75 4.87 3.72 5.41
CA GLU A 75 3.40 3.63 5.58
C GLU A 75 2.87 4.66 6.61
N LEU A 76 3.73 5.13 7.54
CA LEU A 76 3.41 6.16 8.54
C LEU A 76 3.84 7.58 8.10
N CYS A 77 4.78 7.70 7.16
CA CYS A 77 5.58 8.89 6.81
C CYS A 77 5.27 9.44 5.42
N ASP A 78 4.13 9.12 4.82
CA ASP A 78 3.50 10.01 3.81
C ASP A 78 3.06 11.38 4.43
N HIS A 79 3.58 11.72 5.61
CA HIS A 79 3.49 13.00 6.30
C HIS A 79 4.89 13.49 6.70
N ALA A 80 5.51 14.26 5.80
CA ALA A 80 6.30 15.44 6.11
C ALA A 80 5.81 16.60 5.23
#